data_AF-A0A2V2S2K7-F1
#
_entry.id   AF-A0A2V2S2K7-F1
#
_cell.length_a   1.000
_cell.length_b   1.000
_cell.length_c   1.000
_cell.angle_alpha   90.00
_cell.angle_beta   90.00
_cell.angle_gamma   90.00
#
_symmetry.space_group_name_H-M   'P 1'
#
loop_
_entity.id
_entity.type
_entity.pdbx_description
1 polymer ?
#
loop_
_entity_poly.entity_id
_entity_poly.type
_entity_poly.pdbx_seq_one_letter_code
_entity_poly.pdbx_strand_id
1 'polypeptide(L)'
;MPLIKLNRINKGGEIVINSEHIQYLEVESRTTTLHLANNLVFSVEEPLDGIIAKIEMIETSRIRNGILQSEAMKTSTTLTTDEHR
;
A
#
# COMPACT_ATOMS: atom_id res chain seq x y z
N MET A 1 6.07 -2.86 2.68
CA MET A 1 4.65 -3.26 2.83
C MET A 1 3.78 -2.06 2.47
N PRO A 2 2.79 -2.23 1.60
CA PRO A 2 1.89 -1.16 1.15
C PRO A 2 0.84 -0.85 2.24
N LEU A 3 1.18 0.07 3.12
CA LEU A 3 0.32 0.48 4.22
C LEU A 3 -0.61 1.62 3.79
N ILE A 4 -1.93 1.41 3.87
CA ILE A 4 -2.93 2.44 3.62
C ILE A 4 -3.57 2.90 4.92
N LYS A 5 -3.87 4.20 4.99
CA LYS A 5 -4.53 4.85 6.13
C LYS A 5 -6.00 5.11 5.80
N LEU A 6 -6.88 4.63 6.66
CA LEU A 6 -8.34 4.70 6.52
C LEU A 6 -8.99 5.12 7.85
N ASN A 7 -10.23 5.59 7.82
CA ASN A 7 -10.98 6.02 8.99
C ASN A 7 -12.12 5.06 9.29
N ARG A 8 -12.16 4.48 10.50
CA ARG A 8 -13.23 3.55 10.87
C ARG A 8 -14.50 4.28 11.32
N ILE A 9 -15.66 3.74 10.92
CA ILE A 9 -16.97 4.25 11.34
C ILE A 9 -17.28 3.87 12.80
N ASN A 10 -17.23 2.59 13.14
CA ASN A 10 -17.90 2.05 14.35
C ASN A 10 -17.25 2.43 15.69
N LYS A 11 -15.99 2.87 15.69
CA LYS A 11 -15.25 3.25 16.91
C LYS A 11 -14.55 4.61 16.78
N GLY A 12 -14.72 5.28 15.64
CA GLY A 12 -13.91 6.40 15.23
C GLY A 12 -12.42 6.04 15.10
N GLY A 13 -11.70 6.93 14.44
CA GLY A 13 -10.25 6.93 14.43
C GLY A 13 -9.61 6.14 13.30
N GLU A 14 -8.36 6.52 13.07
CA GLU A 14 -7.55 6.06 11.96
C GLU A 14 -7.07 4.63 12.18
N ILE A 15 -7.07 3.84 11.12
CA ILE A 15 -6.38 2.56 11.03
C ILE A 15 -5.33 2.62 9.93
N VAL A 16 -4.26 1.88 10.16
CA VAL A 16 -3.23 1.63 9.17
C VAL A 16 -3.27 0.13 8.89
N ILE A 17 -3.51 -0.24 7.63
CA ILE A 17 -3.61 -1.64 7.22
C ILE A 17 -2.66 -1.92 6.06
N ASN A 18 -2.16 -3.16 6.00
CA ASN A 18 -1.44 -3.63 4.81
C ASN A 18 -2.45 -4.00 3.73
N SER A 19 -2.37 -3.37 2.55
CA SER A 19 -3.28 -3.65 1.44
C SER A 19 -3.14 -5.06 0.90
N GLU A 20 -1.99 -5.73 1.09
CA GLU A 20 -1.79 -7.14 0.71
C GLU A 20 -2.65 -8.11 1.52
N HIS A 21 -3.16 -7.69 2.68
CA HIS A 21 -4.02 -8.53 3.51
C HIS A 21 -5.51 -8.36 3.19
N ILE A 22 -5.88 -7.42 2.30
CA ILE A 22 -7.27 -7.22 1.87
C ILE A 22 -7.64 -8.38 0.93
N GLN A 23 -8.67 -9.13 1.30
CA GLN A 23 -9.21 -10.21 0.46
C GLN A 23 -10.23 -9.66 -0.53
N TYR A 24 -11.15 -8.82 -0.05
CA TYR A 24 -12.11 -8.09 -0.88
C TYR A 24 -12.66 -6.87 -0.14
N LEU A 25 -13.28 -5.98 -0.92
CA LEU A 25 -13.99 -4.79 -0.45
C LEU A 25 -15.47 -4.99 -0.75
N GLU A 26 -16.31 -4.65 0.22
CA GLU A 26 -17.76 -4.75 0.11
C GLU A 26 -18.36 -3.36 0.30
N VAL A 27 -19.38 -3.04 -0.50
CA VAL A 27 -20.13 -1.78 -0.34
C VAL A 27 -21.56 -2.14 0.03
N GLU A 28 -21.96 -1.78 1.24
CA GLU A 28 -23.32 -1.99 1.75
C GLU A 28 -23.85 -0.68 2.34
N SER A 29 -25.04 -0.25 1.93
CA SER A 29 -25.73 0.90 2.53
C SER A 29 -24.87 2.17 2.64
N ARG A 30 -24.05 2.45 1.61
CA ARG A 30 -23.09 3.58 1.51
C ARG A 30 -21.86 3.49 2.41
N THR A 31 -21.66 2.37 3.08
CA THR A 31 -20.47 2.08 3.87
C THR A 31 -19.56 1.13 3.08
N THR A 32 -18.26 1.41 3.08
CA THR A 32 -17.28 0.47 2.55
C THR A 32 -16.73 -0.38 3.69
N THR A 33 -16.77 -1.71 3.54
CA THR A 33 -16.25 -2.67 4.50
C THR A 33 -15.06 -3.40 3.89
N LEU A 34 -13.97 -3.47 4.64
CA LEU A 34 -12.78 -4.21 4.30
C LEU A 34 -12.80 -5.56 4.99
N HIS A 35 -12.64 -6.62 4.20
CA HIS A 35 -12.44 -7.97 4.68
C HIS A 35 -10.97 -8.34 4.49
N LEU A 36 -10.26 -8.53 5.61
CA LEU A 36 -8.85 -8.88 5.62
C LEU A 36 -8.63 -10.34 6.05
N ALA A 37 -7.42 -10.84 5.85
CA ALA A 37 -6.97 -12.11 6.40
C ALA A 37 -7.23 -12.23 7.92
N ASN A 38 -7.37 -13.47 8.39
CA ASN A 38 -7.67 -13.82 9.79
C ASN A 38 -9.01 -13.29 10.30
N ASN A 39 -10.01 -13.20 9.39
CA ASN A 39 -11.38 -12.77 9.69
C ASN A 39 -11.45 -11.37 10.31
N LEU A 40 -10.50 -10.49 9.97
CA LEU A 40 -10.52 -9.10 10.40
C LEU A 40 -11.41 -8.28 9.47
N VAL A 41 -12.37 -7.56 10.04
CA VAL A 41 -13.36 -6.77 9.28
C VAL A 41 -13.41 -5.35 9.81
N PHE A 42 -13.34 -4.37 8.92
CA PHE A 42 -13.44 -2.95 9.28
C PHE A 42 -14.37 -2.20 8.32
N SER A 43 -15.36 -1.51 8.87
CA SER A 43 -16.15 -0.52 8.12
C SER A 43 -15.48 0.85 8.18
N VAL A 44 -15.31 1.48 7.03
CA VAL A 44 -14.58 2.75 6.89
C VAL A 44 -15.40 3.83 6.20
N GLU A 45 -15.00 5.08 6.46
CA GLU A 45 -15.61 6.28 5.88
C GLU A 45 -15.23 6.47 4.40
N GLU A 46 -14.06 5.98 3.98
CA GLU A 46 -13.61 6.14 2.61
C GLU A 46 -14.51 5.36 1.62
N PRO A 47 -14.91 5.99 0.49
CA PRO A 47 -15.60 5.29 -0.57
C PRO A 47 -14.65 4.32 -1.28
N LEU A 48 -15.22 3.28 -1.92
CA LEU A 48 -14.48 2.26 -2.66
C LEU A 48 -13.42 2.84 -3.59
N ASP A 49 -13.79 3.79 -4.45
CA ASP A 49 -12.88 4.42 -5.42
C ASP A 49 -11.71 5.13 -4.73
N GLY A 50 -11.95 5.74 -3.57
CA GLY A 50 -10.92 6.38 -2.76
C GLY A 50 -9.93 5.39 -2.17
N ILE A 51 -10.40 4.20 -1.77
CA ILE A 51 -9.54 3.12 -1.28
C ILE A 51 -8.68 2.56 -2.42
N ILE A 52 -9.29 2.30 -3.58
CA ILE A 52 -8.58 1.79 -4.77
C ILE A 52 -7.47 2.76 -5.19
N ALA A 53 -7.77 4.04 -5.32
CA ALA A 53 -6.78 5.06 -5.68
C ALA A 53 -5.58 5.11 -4.69
N LYS A 54 -5.85 4.94 -3.39
CA LYS A 54 -4.78 4.87 -2.37
C LYS A 54 -3.89 3.63 -2.56
N ILE A 55 -4.49 2.48 -2.87
CA ILE A 55 -3.76 1.23 -3.13
C ILE A 55 -2.90 1.37 -4.39
N GLU A 56 -3.45 1.87 -5.49
CA GLU A 56 -2.71 2.06 -6.74
C GLU A 56 -1.53 3.01 -6.56
N MET A 57 -1.74 4.12 -5.85
CA MET A 57 -0.71 5.10 -5.58
C MET A 57 0.46 4.49 -4.78
N ILE A 58 0.16 3.72 -3.73
CA ILE A 58 1.22 3.13 -2.89
C ILE A 58 1.98 2.03 -3.62
N GLU A 59 1.28 1.21 -4.41
CA GLU A 59 1.88 0.15 -5.22
C GLU A 59 2.79 0.73 -6.31
N THR A 60 2.32 1.75 -7.02
CA THR A 60 3.11 2.46 -8.02
C THR A 60 4.36 3.10 -7.39
N SER A 61 4.21 3.71 -6.22
CA SER A 61 5.34 4.31 -5.50
C SER A 61 6.35 3.27 -5.05
N ARG A 62 5.89 2.11 -4.57
CA ARG A 62 6.76 0.99 -4.18
C ARG A 62 7.59 0.50 -5.36
N ILE A 63 6.96 0.28 -6.52
CA ILE A 63 7.64 -0.18 -7.74
C ILE A 63 8.66 0.87 -8.20
N ARG A 64 8.27 2.15 -8.27
CA ARG A 64 9.17 3.26 -8.65
C ARG A 64 10.41 3.30 -7.77
N ASN A 65 10.22 3.20 -6.45
CA ASN A 65 11.33 3.23 -5.50
C ASN A 65 12.26 2.03 -5.67
N GLY A 66 11.72 0.84 -5.93
CA GLY A 66 12.51 -0.35 -6.22
C GLY A 66 13.37 -0.20 -7.48
N ILE A 67 12.83 0.42 -8.54
CA ILE A 67 13.57 0.72 -9.78
C ILE A 67 14.72 1.69 -9.48
N LEU A 68 14.44 2.84 -8.85
CA LEU A 68 15.46 3.85 -8.54
C LEU A 68 16.59 3.29 -7.66
N GLN A 69 16.24 2.45 -6.68
CA GLN A 69 17.24 1.77 -5.85
C GLN A 69 18.13 0.81 -6.67
N SER A 70 17.53 0.08 -7.62
CA SER A 70 18.29 -0.82 -8.49
C SER A 70 19.25 -0.07 -9.43
N GLU A 71 18.85 1.11 -9.92
CA GLU A 71 19.67 1.98 -10.76
C GLU A 71 20.84 2.57 -9.96
N ALA A 72 20.58 3.08 -8.75
CA ALA A 72 21.61 3.57 -7.85
C ALA A 72 22.65 2.48 -7.51
N MET A 73 22.21 1.22 -7.36
CA MET A 73 23.10 0.10 -7.10
C MET A 73 23.97 -0.27 -8.32
N LYS A 74 23.43 -0.19 -9.55
CA LYS A 74 24.20 -0.43 -10.78
C LYS A 74 25.34 0.57 -10.97
N THR A 75 25.09 1.86 -10.74
CA THR A 75 26.11 2.91 -10.87
C THR A 75 27.22 2.78 -9.82
N SER A 76 26.88 2.34 -8.62
CA SER A 76 27.85 2.11 -7.54
C SER A 76 28.80 0.94 -7.84
N THR A 77 28.29 -0.15 -8.45
CA THR A 77 29.12 -1.30 -8.82
C THR A 77 30.13 -0.96 -9.94
N THR A 78 29.74 -0.13 -10.91
CA THR A 78 30.65 0.27 -12.00
C THR A 78 31.84 1.12 -11.53
N LEU A 79 31.69 1.91 -10.46
CA LEU A 79 32.77 2.74 -9.93
C LEU A 79 33.81 1.94 -9.14
N THR A 80 33.46 0.78 -8.59
CA THR A 80 34.40 -0.08 -7.84
C THR A 80 35.26 -0.97 -8.72
N THR A 81 34.92 -1.14 -10.00
CA THR A 81 35.66 -2.01 -10.94
C THR A 81 36.80 -1.31 -11.68
N ASP A 82 36.91 0.03 -11.60
CA ASP A 82 37.93 0.80 -12.34
C ASP A 82 39.18 1.18 -11.51
N GLU A 83 39.23 0.91 -10.20
CA GLU A 83 40.39 1.29 -9.35
C GLU A 83 41.48 0.20 -9.22
N HIS A 84 41.38 -0.91 -9.96
CA HIS A 84 42.37 -2.00 -9.92
C HIS A 84 42.84 -2.44 -11.31
N ARG A 85 43.31 -1.49 -12.13
CA ARG A 85 44.08 -1.83 -13.32
C ARG A 85 45.20 -0.85 -13.63
#